data_AF-A0A9C8WGZ8-F1
#
_entry.id   AF-A0A9C8WGZ8-F1
#
_cell.length_a   1.000
_cell.length_b   1.000
_cell.length_c   1.000
_cell.angle_alpha   90.00
_cell.angle_beta   90.00
_cell.angle_gamma   90.00
#
_symmetry.space_group_name_H-M   'P 1'
#
loop_
_entity.id
_entity.type
_entity.pdbx_description
1 polymer ?
#
loop_
_entity_poly.entity_id
_entity_poly.type
_entity_poly.pdbx_seq_one_letter_code
_entity_poly.pdbx_strand_id
1 'polypeptide(L)'
;MNLWETLQEFISPPISRDITLQDVREHLLNAVLRVASVLGVIVLLVNLPAMVNRHAWGNIILYTLLATWLLRISFFRGTTYNLRAGTLLVTLYIVGTISTLQYATIGDGRMWLLGLIILSAVFLGLRAGLFAALVTTSSMLLIGWLMSIDVLPVPVFENLGLPGNFSTWTNTSAAFLVISLVLLTAVTTLIANTNQAAEERERLLSTLEQEHKEAKQRTRELERRQEQLYTAAEISGVLGRVYDLDALLQSVVDLLTTRFDLYYSGVFLLDEQGLYAVLQAGSGEAGKRMREAGHRLAIGGTSMIGWCIAHRKARIALDTGTEAIRFNNPHLPLTRSELALPIMLGNDVLGALTIQSTKPNAFDQTDITILQGIANSLATAIQNARLVQRLQQSLDEVQRLNQQYLINAWQQETTGKETGFRLEVENPAAPAILPEDQTIEVPIVLRGVQIGAIQVEGAQPWDEQDIEFIRAMAAQAAQALENARLVQETLRQAQREQVATAIAEQARSSLDLETILRSSVQEIQKALRLHRVRIRLSQEETSPEAHRGV
;
A
#
# COMPACT_ATOMS: atom_id res chain seq x y z
N MET A 1 -30.66 -20.19 45.32
CA MET A 1 -29.18 -20.21 45.41
C MET A 1 -28.79 -21.54 46.02
N ASN A 2 -28.18 -22.41 45.24
CA ASN A 2 -27.91 -23.79 45.68
C ASN A 2 -26.83 -23.74 46.78
N LEU A 3 -26.97 -24.56 47.82
CA LEU A 3 -25.94 -24.72 48.87
C LEU A 3 -24.56 -25.08 48.26
N TRP A 4 -24.59 -25.71 47.09
CA TRP A 4 -23.42 -26.02 46.28
C TRP A 4 -22.74 -24.79 45.63
N GLU A 5 -23.51 -23.83 45.11
CA GLU A 5 -22.97 -22.62 44.48
C GLU A 5 -22.32 -21.70 45.53
N THR A 6 -22.97 -21.56 46.68
CA THR A 6 -22.42 -20.78 47.82
C THR A 6 -21.14 -21.41 48.40
N LEU A 7 -21.01 -22.74 48.40
CA LEU A 7 -19.77 -23.42 48.77
C LEU A 7 -18.66 -23.26 47.71
N GLN A 8 -18.99 -23.29 46.42
CA GLN A 8 -18.02 -23.06 45.34
C GLN A 8 -17.45 -21.64 45.36
N GLU A 9 -18.30 -20.64 45.57
CA GLU A 9 -17.89 -19.24 45.68
C GLU A 9 -17.02 -18.98 46.92
N PHE A 10 -17.19 -19.79 47.97
CA PHE A 10 -16.44 -19.71 49.22
C PHE A 10 -15.06 -20.38 49.17
N ILE A 11 -14.89 -21.41 48.34
CA ILE A 11 -13.65 -22.18 48.20
C ILE A 11 -12.76 -21.64 47.06
N SER A 12 -13.36 -21.05 46.04
CA SER A 12 -12.62 -20.54 44.87
C SER A 12 -11.94 -19.21 45.23
N PRO A 13 -10.61 -19.07 45.06
CA PRO A 13 -9.96 -17.78 45.23
C PRO A 13 -10.50 -16.76 44.21
N PRO A 14 -10.55 -15.46 44.55
CA PRO A 14 -11.03 -14.43 43.63
C PRO A 14 -10.15 -14.39 42.39
N ILE A 15 -10.73 -14.61 41.22
CA ILE A 15 -10.00 -14.69 39.94
C ILE A 15 -9.44 -13.29 39.60
N SER A 16 -8.19 -13.03 39.97
CA SER A 16 -7.43 -11.85 39.53
C SER A 16 -6.14 -12.29 38.82
N ARG A 17 -5.56 -11.40 38.00
CA ARG A 17 -4.36 -11.70 37.21
C ARG A 17 -3.08 -11.83 38.06
N ASP A 18 -3.09 -11.38 39.32
CA ASP A 18 -1.89 -11.25 40.18
C ASP A 18 -2.00 -12.07 41.47
N ILE A 19 -2.70 -13.22 41.47
CA ILE A 19 -2.79 -14.07 42.66
C ILE A 19 -1.46 -14.82 42.85
N THR A 20 -0.75 -14.54 43.93
CA THR A 20 0.45 -15.31 44.29
C THR A 20 0.07 -16.65 44.91
N LEU A 21 0.98 -17.63 44.88
CA LEU A 21 0.80 -18.90 45.60
C LEU A 21 0.52 -18.69 47.10
N GLN A 22 1.03 -17.61 47.68
CA GLN A 22 0.78 -17.24 49.06
C GLN A 22 -0.67 -16.83 49.29
N ASP A 23 -1.27 -16.09 48.35
CA ASP A 23 -2.67 -15.68 48.41
C ASP A 23 -3.61 -16.88 48.31
N VAL A 24 -3.32 -17.83 47.41
CA VAL A 24 -4.08 -19.09 47.31
C VAL A 24 -4.00 -19.88 48.62
N ARG A 25 -2.80 -20.01 49.19
CA ARG A 25 -2.61 -20.70 50.48
C ARG A 25 -3.34 -20.01 51.62
N GLU A 26 -3.36 -18.68 51.64
CA GLU A 26 -4.06 -17.92 52.67
C GLU A 26 -5.59 -18.03 52.55
N HIS A 27 -6.12 -18.02 51.32
CA HIS A 27 -7.55 -18.29 51.08
C HIS A 27 -7.94 -19.70 51.51
N LEU A 28 -7.16 -20.71 51.12
CA LEU A 28 -7.37 -22.09 51.54
C LEU A 28 -7.31 -22.24 53.06
N LEU A 29 -6.31 -21.63 53.71
CA LEU A 29 -6.20 -21.65 55.17
C LEU A 29 -7.42 -21.01 55.85
N ASN A 30 -7.92 -19.88 55.33
CA ASN A 30 -9.12 -19.24 55.85
C ASN A 30 -10.36 -20.12 55.71
N ALA A 31 -10.55 -20.75 54.57
CA ALA A 31 -11.68 -21.67 54.33
C ALA A 31 -11.60 -22.87 55.29
N VAL A 32 -10.43 -23.50 55.39
CA VAL A 32 -10.20 -24.66 56.26
C VAL A 32 -10.39 -24.29 57.73
N LEU A 33 -9.86 -23.15 58.20
CA LEU A 33 -10.03 -22.70 59.58
C LEU A 33 -11.49 -22.45 59.94
N ARG A 34 -12.29 -21.87 59.04
CA ARG A 34 -13.73 -21.66 59.26
C ARG A 34 -14.47 -22.97 59.39
N VAL A 35 -14.27 -23.89 58.45
CA VAL A 35 -14.89 -25.22 58.49
C VAL A 35 -14.45 -25.97 59.75
N ALA A 36 -13.16 -25.98 60.07
CA ALA A 36 -12.62 -26.63 61.26
C ALA A 36 -13.16 -26.01 62.57
N SER A 37 -13.37 -24.70 62.62
CA SER A 37 -13.93 -24.04 63.81
C SER A 37 -15.40 -24.41 64.05
N VAL A 38 -16.21 -24.50 62.98
CA VAL A 38 -17.62 -24.91 63.08
C VAL A 38 -17.73 -26.39 63.44
N LEU A 39 -17.00 -27.25 62.72
CA LEU A 39 -16.99 -28.69 63.00
C LEU A 39 -16.43 -29.00 64.38
N GLY A 40 -15.40 -28.27 64.83
CA GLY A 40 -14.82 -28.44 66.16
C GLY A 40 -15.83 -28.17 67.28
N VAL A 41 -16.67 -27.14 67.13
CA VAL A 41 -17.77 -26.87 68.09
C VAL A 41 -18.81 -27.98 68.06
N ILE A 42 -19.20 -28.47 66.87
CA ILE A 42 -20.16 -29.57 66.74
C ILE A 42 -19.62 -30.84 67.40
N VAL A 43 -18.37 -31.21 67.10
CA VAL A 43 -17.70 -32.39 67.69
C VAL A 43 -17.63 -32.27 69.21
N LEU A 44 -17.32 -31.09 69.74
CA LEU A 44 -17.32 -30.83 71.19
C LEU A 44 -18.72 -31.05 71.80
N LEU A 45 -19.77 -30.48 71.20
CA LEU A 45 -21.14 -30.61 71.70
C LEU A 45 -21.65 -32.05 71.65
N VAL A 46 -21.37 -32.77 70.56
CA VAL A 46 -21.78 -34.17 70.39
C VAL A 46 -21.11 -35.09 71.41
N ASN A 47 -19.84 -34.85 71.73
CA ASN A 47 -19.10 -35.69 72.67
C ASN A 47 -19.27 -35.26 74.14
N LEU A 48 -19.82 -34.08 74.42
CA LEU A 48 -19.96 -33.53 75.77
C LEU A 48 -20.70 -34.48 76.74
N PRO A 49 -21.85 -35.09 76.38
CA PRO A 49 -22.56 -36.00 77.29
C PRO A 49 -21.70 -37.22 77.66
N ALA A 50 -20.99 -37.79 76.68
CA ALA A 50 -20.11 -38.94 76.90
C ALA A 50 -18.92 -38.59 77.80
N MET A 51 -18.33 -37.39 77.63
CA MET A 51 -17.23 -36.91 78.46
C MET A 51 -17.65 -36.65 79.91
N VAL A 52 -18.84 -36.07 80.12
CA VAL A 52 -19.40 -35.83 81.46
C VAL A 52 -19.68 -37.15 82.17
N ASN A 53 -20.30 -38.13 81.49
CA ASN A 53 -20.58 -39.44 82.06
C ASN A 53 -19.30 -40.18 82.49
N ARG A 54 -18.20 -40.03 81.73
CA ARG A 54 -16.89 -40.61 82.03
C ARG A 54 -16.06 -39.80 83.03
N HIS A 55 -16.59 -38.71 83.59
CA HIS A 55 -15.87 -37.81 84.50
C HIS A 55 -14.54 -37.26 83.92
N ALA A 56 -14.47 -37.13 82.59
CA ALA A 56 -13.26 -36.73 81.88
C ALA A 56 -13.06 -35.20 81.82
N TRP A 57 -13.10 -34.53 82.98
CA TRP A 57 -13.08 -33.07 83.08
C TRP A 57 -11.88 -32.40 82.40
N GLY A 58 -10.70 -33.04 82.42
CA GLY A 58 -9.51 -32.54 81.73
C GLY A 58 -9.69 -32.44 80.21
N ASN A 59 -10.35 -33.42 79.59
CA ASN A 59 -10.63 -33.40 78.16
C ASN A 59 -11.64 -32.31 77.79
N ILE A 60 -12.66 -32.11 78.63
CA ILE A 60 -13.67 -31.06 78.42
C ILE A 60 -12.98 -29.69 78.39
N ILE A 61 -12.16 -29.39 79.39
CA ILE A 61 -11.42 -28.11 79.46
C ILE A 61 -10.52 -27.94 78.23
N LEU A 62 -9.75 -28.97 77.87
CA LEU A 62 -8.82 -28.90 76.74
C LEU A 62 -9.54 -28.68 75.40
N TYR A 63 -10.59 -29.45 75.10
CA TYR A 63 -11.32 -29.30 73.83
C TYR A 63 -12.07 -27.97 73.75
N THR A 64 -12.60 -27.45 74.87
CA THR A 64 -13.18 -26.11 74.91
C THR A 64 -12.12 -25.02 74.65
N LEU A 65 -10.92 -25.13 75.24
CA LEU A 65 -9.82 -24.19 74.96
C LEU A 65 -9.37 -24.26 73.49
N LEU A 66 -9.22 -25.46 72.92
CA LEU A 66 -8.85 -25.63 71.51
C LEU A 66 -9.92 -25.08 70.56
N ALA A 67 -11.21 -25.34 70.83
CA ALA A 67 -12.32 -24.86 69.99
C ALA A 67 -12.45 -23.33 70.05
N THR A 68 -12.36 -22.74 71.24
CA THR A 68 -12.39 -21.27 71.41
C THR A 68 -11.18 -20.60 70.77
N TRP A 69 -10.01 -21.22 70.87
CA TRP A 69 -8.80 -20.76 70.20
C TRP A 69 -8.92 -20.81 68.68
N LEU A 70 -9.36 -21.94 68.10
CA LEU A 70 -9.60 -22.06 66.67
C LEU A 70 -10.63 -21.05 66.16
N LEU A 71 -11.71 -20.82 66.92
CA LEU A 71 -12.72 -19.82 66.58
C LEU A 71 -12.13 -18.40 66.58
N ARG A 72 -11.31 -18.07 67.58
CA ARG A 72 -10.59 -16.78 67.62
C ARG A 72 -9.71 -16.59 66.38
N ILE A 73 -8.92 -17.58 65.99
CA ILE A 73 -7.96 -17.47 64.87
C ILE A 73 -8.66 -17.49 63.49
N SER A 74 -9.83 -18.13 63.43
CA SER A 74 -10.67 -18.19 62.23
C SER A 74 -11.25 -16.82 61.86
N PHE A 75 -11.66 -16.02 62.86
CA PHE A 75 -12.36 -14.75 62.65
C PHE A 75 -11.51 -13.49 62.90
N PHE A 76 -10.44 -13.55 63.71
CA PHE A 76 -9.57 -12.40 63.97
C PHE A 76 -8.42 -12.29 62.95
N ARG A 77 -8.46 -11.22 62.14
CA ARG A 77 -7.52 -10.95 61.03
C ARG A 77 -6.13 -10.46 61.43
N GLY A 78 -5.85 -10.25 62.72
CA GLY A 78 -4.58 -9.66 63.19
C GLY A 78 -3.40 -10.64 63.34
N THR A 79 -3.53 -11.89 62.90
CA THR A 79 -2.52 -12.95 63.13
C THR A 79 -1.80 -13.33 61.83
N THR A 80 -0.48 -13.58 61.91
CA THR A 80 0.34 -13.93 60.73
C THR A 80 0.00 -15.32 60.19
N TYR A 81 0.12 -15.52 58.87
CA TYR A 81 -0.16 -16.79 58.19
C TYR A 81 0.48 -18.01 58.88
N ASN A 82 1.79 -17.95 59.17
CA ASN A 82 2.53 -19.05 59.78
C ASN A 82 2.00 -19.42 61.17
N LEU A 83 1.58 -18.43 61.96
CA LEU A 83 1.01 -18.67 63.28
C LEU A 83 -0.35 -19.36 63.15
N ARG A 84 -1.20 -18.88 62.24
CA ARG A 84 -2.53 -19.45 61.99
C ARG A 84 -2.44 -20.89 61.47
N ALA A 85 -1.62 -21.13 60.45
CA ALA A 85 -1.36 -22.47 59.93
C ALA A 85 -0.76 -23.38 61.01
N GLY A 86 0.26 -22.90 61.73
CA GLY A 86 0.89 -23.63 62.82
C GLY A 86 -0.10 -24.03 63.92
N THR A 87 -0.96 -23.11 64.36
CA THR A 87 -1.97 -23.41 65.39
C THR A 87 -2.99 -24.46 64.95
N LEU A 88 -3.44 -24.44 63.70
CA LEU A 88 -4.31 -25.49 63.16
C LEU A 88 -3.59 -26.85 63.16
N LEU A 89 -2.36 -26.90 62.66
CA LEU A 89 -1.57 -28.13 62.59
C LEU A 89 -1.27 -28.70 63.99
N VAL A 90 -0.89 -27.85 64.95
CA VAL A 90 -0.67 -28.25 66.35
C VAL A 90 -1.97 -28.77 66.98
N THR A 91 -3.10 -28.13 66.69
CA THR A 91 -4.41 -28.59 67.20
C THR A 91 -4.73 -29.99 66.67
N LEU A 92 -4.55 -30.23 65.37
CA LEU A 92 -4.74 -31.57 64.78
C LEU A 92 -3.80 -32.61 65.39
N TYR A 93 -2.55 -32.22 65.70
CA TYR A 93 -1.60 -33.11 66.37
C TYR A 93 -2.07 -33.50 67.77
N ILE A 94 -2.48 -32.52 68.58
CA ILE A 94 -2.94 -32.73 69.96
C ILE A 94 -4.18 -33.61 69.96
N VAL A 95 -5.19 -33.27 69.15
CA VAL A 95 -6.44 -34.03 69.04
C VAL A 95 -6.18 -35.46 68.56
N GLY A 96 -5.36 -35.63 67.51
CA GLY A 96 -5.00 -36.93 66.99
C GLY A 96 -4.26 -37.80 68.01
N THR A 97 -3.27 -37.23 68.70
CA THR A 97 -2.48 -37.93 69.72
C THR A 97 -3.34 -38.34 70.92
N ILE A 98 -4.23 -37.47 71.40
CA ILE A 98 -5.15 -37.78 72.50
C ILE A 98 -6.12 -38.87 72.10
N SER A 99 -6.70 -38.81 70.90
CA SER A 99 -7.56 -39.88 70.40
C SER A 99 -6.79 -41.20 70.30
N THR A 100 -5.56 -41.19 69.80
CA THR A 100 -4.69 -42.38 69.77
C THR A 100 -4.38 -42.93 71.16
N LEU A 101 -4.19 -42.08 72.17
CA LEU A 101 -4.01 -42.52 73.56
C LEU A 101 -5.29 -43.14 74.15
N GLN A 102 -6.45 -42.58 73.82
CA GLN A 102 -7.74 -43.02 74.37
C GLN A 102 -8.30 -44.28 73.70
N TYR A 103 -8.04 -44.43 72.41
CA TYR A 103 -8.67 -45.46 71.57
C TYR A 103 -7.66 -46.34 70.84
N ALA A 104 -6.37 -46.23 71.18
CA ALA A 104 -5.26 -47.00 70.60
C ALA A 104 -5.28 -46.96 69.06
N THR A 105 -4.93 -48.08 68.42
CA THR A 105 -4.98 -48.27 66.96
C THR A 105 -6.39 -48.59 66.43
N ILE A 106 -7.46 -48.43 67.21
CA ILE A 106 -8.84 -48.67 66.75
C ILE A 106 -9.55 -47.32 66.49
N GLY A 107 -9.17 -46.28 67.24
CA GLY A 107 -9.78 -44.97 67.14
C GLY A 107 -9.49 -44.17 65.85
N ASP A 108 -10.07 -42.98 65.84
CA ASP A 108 -10.01 -41.99 64.77
C ASP A 108 -8.74 -41.12 64.79
N GLY A 109 -7.86 -41.28 65.79
CA GLY A 109 -6.62 -40.50 65.93
C GLY A 109 -5.76 -40.46 64.66
N ARG A 110 -5.69 -41.58 63.93
CA ARG A 110 -4.99 -41.66 62.64
C ARG A 110 -5.59 -40.75 61.57
N MET A 111 -6.91 -40.54 61.56
CA MET A 111 -7.54 -39.64 60.58
C MET A 111 -7.13 -38.19 60.82
N TRP A 112 -7.06 -37.77 62.09
CA TRP A 112 -6.57 -36.45 62.48
C TRP A 112 -5.10 -36.25 62.11
N LEU A 113 -4.26 -37.26 62.36
CA LEU A 113 -2.83 -37.23 62.02
C LEU A 113 -2.58 -37.26 60.51
N LEU A 114 -3.40 -37.97 59.71
CA LEU A 114 -3.34 -37.89 58.24
C LEU A 114 -3.71 -36.48 57.74
N GLY A 115 -4.78 -35.89 58.29
CA GLY A 115 -5.17 -34.52 57.98
C GLY A 115 -4.06 -33.52 58.26
N LEU A 116 -3.32 -33.70 59.35
CA LEU A 116 -2.14 -32.89 59.68
C LEU A 116 -1.06 -33.00 58.59
N ILE A 117 -0.74 -34.21 58.11
CA ILE A 117 0.32 -34.41 57.10
C ILE A 117 -0.06 -33.72 55.78
N ILE A 118 -1.30 -33.92 55.32
CA ILE A 118 -1.81 -33.31 54.07
C ILE A 118 -1.80 -31.79 54.19
N LEU A 119 -2.38 -31.24 55.27
CA LEU A 119 -2.46 -29.79 55.45
C LEU A 119 -1.08 -29.16 55.66
N SER A 120 -0.15 -29.86 56.31
CA SER A 120 1.24 -29.41 56.43
C SER A 120 1.91 -29.30 55.06
N ALA A 121 1.67 -30.28 54.17
CA ALA A 121 2.18 -30.25 52.80
C ALA A 121 1.57 -29.11 51.96
N VAL A 122 0.26 -28.88 52.07
CA VAL A 122 -0.46 -27.83 51.33
C VAL A 122 -0.04 -26.44 51.78
N PHE A 123 0.06 -26.21 53.09
CA PHE A 123 0.33 -24.89 53.65
C PHE A 123 1.82 -24.54 53.74
N LEU A 124 2.65 -25.49 54.17
CA LEU A 124 4.07 -25.26 54.47
C LEU A 124 5.02 -25.97 53.50
N GLY A 125 4.50 -26.80 52.59
CA GLY A 125 5.26 -27.49 51.55
C GLY A 125 5.73 -28.90 51.92
N LEU A 126 6.34 -29.58 50.94
CA LEU A 126 6.72 -31.01 51.04
C LEU A 126 7.57 -31.32 52.28
N ARG A 127 8.55 -30.46 52.61
CA ARG A 127 9.44 -30.67 53.76
C ARG A 127 8.67 -30.70 55.08
N ALA A 128 7.67 -29.83 55.24
CA ALA A 128 6.82 -29.80 56.41
C ALA A 128 5.87 -31.01 56.46
N GLY A 129 5.37 -31.46 55.30
CA GLY A 129 4.59 -32.70 55.19
C GLY A 129 5.39 -33.96 55.55
N LEU A 130 6.62 -34.08 55.08
CA LEU A 130 7.53 -35.18 55.45
C LEU A 130 7.88 -35.15 56.93
N PHE A 131 8.20 -33.96 57.47
CA PHE A 131 8.46 -33.80 58.91
C PHE A 131 7.25 -34.17 59.75
N ALA A 132 6.06 -33.73 59.35
CA ALA A 132 4.80 -34.13 59.96
C ALA A 132 4.61 -35.65 59.93
N ALA A 133 4.83 -36.32 58.79
CA ALA A 133 4.70 -37.77 58.67
C ALA A 133 5.69 -38.51 59.58
N LEU A 134 6.93 -38.02 59.67
CA LEU A 134 7.94 -38.57 60.56
C LEU A 134 7.51 -38.43 62.04
N VAL A 135 7.08 -37.22 62.44
CA VAL A 135 6.67 -36.93 63.82
C VAL A 135 5.45 -37.78 64.20
N THR A 136 4.40 -37.81 63.39
CA THR A 136 3.18 -38.55 63.73
C THR A 136 3.39 -40.05 63.76
N THR A 137 4.16 -40.61 62.82
CA THR A 137 4.52 -42.03 62.81
C THR A 137 5.39 -42.40 64.01
N SER A 138 6.36 -41.55 64.35
CA SER A 138 7.23 -41.75 65.52
C SER A 138 6.43 -41.68 66.82
N SER A 139 5.49 -40.74 66.93
CA SER A 139 4.59 -40.63 68.08
C SER A 139 3.69 -41.85 68.23
N MET A 140 3.16 -42.39 67.13
CA MET A 140 2.38 -43.63 67.17
C MET A 140 3.22 -44.83 67.63
N LEU A 141 4.44 -44.98 67.11
CA LEU A 141 5.37 -46.03 67.55
C LEU A 141 5.74 -45.89 69.02
N LEU A 142 6.00 -44.65 69.48
CA LEU A 142 6.34 -44.36 70.86
C LEU A 142 5.18 -44.69 71.81
N ILE A 143 3.96 -44.28 71.48
CA ILE A 143 2.77 -44.60 72.27
C ILE A 143 2.58 -46.11 72.35
N GLY A 144 2.69 -46.81 71.22
CA GLY A 144 2.58 -48.26 71.17
C GLY A 144 3.66 -48.99 71.97
N TRP A 145 4.90 -48.49 71.93
CA TRP A 145 5.99 -49.02 72.73
C TRP A 145 5.74 -48.82 74.23
N LEU A 146 5.35 -47.61 74.64
CA LEU A 146 5.06 -47.27 76.04
C LEU A 146 3.88 -48.08 76.60
N MET A 147 2.84 -48.34 75.79
CA MET A 147 1.74 -49.22 76.17
C MET A 147 2.18 -50.69 76.27
N SER A 148 3.11 -51.15 75.44
CA SER A 148 3.61 -52.53 75.46
C SER A 148 4.51 -52.85 76.66
N ILE A 149 5.09 -51.84 77.32
CA ILE A 149 5.88 -51.98 78.54
C ILE A 149 5.09 -51.57 79.80
N ASP A 150 3.76 -51.46 79.69
CA ASP A 150 2.82 -51.10 80.75
C ASP A 150 3.09 -49.74 81.44
N VAL A 151 3.85 -48.84 80.79
CA VAL A 151 4.05 -47.46 81.28
C VAL A 151 2.80 -46.60 81.07
N LEU A 152 2.07 -46.84 79.97
CA LEU A 152 0.77 -46.22 79.70
C LEU A 152 -0.35 -47.26 79.82
N PRO A 153 -1.49 -46.91 80.42
CA PRO A 153 -2.61 -47.84 80.54
C PRO A 153 -3.18 -48.17 79.16
N VAL A 154 -3.44 -49.46 78.90
CA VAL A 154 -4.15 -49.89 77.70
C VAL A 154 -5.64 -49.59 77.89
N PRO A 155 -6.29 -48.85 76.95
CA PRO A 155 -7.71 -48.52 77.08
C PRO A 155 -8.61 -49.77 77.11
N VAL A 156 -9.63 -49.77 77.97
CA VAL A 156 -10.55 -50.88 78.24
C VAL A 156 -11.48 -51.16 77.04
N PHE A 157 -10.95 -51.78 75.99
CA PHE A 157 -11.71 -52.57 75.01
C PHE A 157 -11.42 -54.07 75.21
N GLU A 158 -11.34 -54.46 76.48
CA GLU A 158 -10.89 -55.77 77.01
C GLU A 158 -11.70 -56.98 76.49
N ASN A 159 -12.89 -56.77 75.92
CA ASN A 159 -13.77 -57.87 75.47
C ASN A 159 -13.57 -58.31 74.00
N LEU A 160 -12.61 -57.74 73.26
CA LEU A 160 -12.41 -58.03 71.83
C LEU A 160 -11.08 -58.72 71.47
N GLY A 161 -10.21 -59.02 72.45
CA GLY A 161 -9.04 -59.90 72.24
C GLY A 161 -7.96 -59.39 71.26
N LEU A 162 -7.86 -58.07 71.00
CA LEU A 162 -6.83 -57.44 70.15
C LEU A 162 -6.49 -56.03 70.70
N PRO A 163 -5.28 -55.47 70.50
CA PRO A 163 -4.00 -55.97 71.01
C PRO A 163 -3.17 -54.83 71.66
N GLY A 164 -2.79 -54.98 72.93
CA GLY A 164 -1.71 -54.18 73.54
C GLY A 164 -0.31 -54.50 72.98
N ASN A 165 -0.23 -55.46 72.05
CA ASN A 165 1.03 -55.95 71.50
C ASN A 165 1.69 -54.91 70.59
N PHE A 166 2.96 -54.64 70.85
CA PHE A 166 3.79 -53.73 70.05
C PHE A 166 3.74 -54.03 68.55
N SER A 167 3.59 -55.31 68.16
CA SER A 167 3.51 -55.73 66.75
C SER A 167 2.34 -55.13 65.96
N THR A 168 1.20 -54.86 66.61
CA THR A 168 0.06 -54.20 65.94
C THR A 168 0.29 -52.71 65.75
N TRP A 169 0.96 -52.07 66.71
CA TRP A 169 1.39 -50.68 66.59
C TRP A 169 2.42 -50.50 65.49
N THR A 170 3.41 -51.40 65.38
CA THR A 170 4.40 -51.36 64.30
C THR A 170 3.74 -51.56 62.94
N ASN A 171 2.85 -52.56 62.80
CA ASN A 171 2.16 -52.81 61.53
C ASN A 171 1.24 -51.63 61.13
N THR A 172 0.49 -51.09 62.09
CA THR A 172 -0.40 -49.95 61.86
C THR A 172 0.37 -48.69 61.49
N SER A 173 1.50 -48.42 62.19
CA SER A 173 2.34 -47.25 61.92
C SER A 173 3.03 -47.38 60.55
N ALA A 174 3.43 -48.59 60.16
CA ALA A 174 3.97 -48.85 58.83
C ALA A 174 2.92 -48.59 57.73
N ALA A 175 1.70 -49.13 57.86
CA ALA A 175 0.61 -48.88 56.92
C ALA A 175 0.24 -47.39 56.85
N PHE A 176 0.19 -46.72 58.01
CA PHE A 176 -0.06 -45.28 58.10
C PHE A 176 1.02 -44.46 57.38
N LEU A 177 2.30 -44.80 57.56
CA LEU A 177 3.42 -44.13 56.89
C LEU A 177 3.35 -44.29 55.37
N VAL A 178 3.02 -45.49 54.87
CA VAL A 178 2.86 -45.75 53.43
C VAL A 178 1.72 -44.90 52.86
N ILE A 179 0.54 -44.93 53.48
CA ILE A 179 -0.61 -44.12 53.04
C ILE A 179 -0.27 -42.63 53.09
N SER A 180 0.42 -42.19 54.14
CA SER A 180 0.86 -40.80 54.30
C SER A 180 1.79 -40.37 53.17
N LEU A 181 2.77 -41.21 52.82
CA LEU A 181 3.72 -40.90 51.74
C LEU A 181 3.04 -40.90 50.37
N VAL A 182 2.11 -41.83 50.11
CA VAL A 182 1.32 -41.85 48.87
C VAL A 182 0.46 -40.60 48.75
N LEU A 183 -0.27 -40.21 49.81
CA LEU A 183 -1.08 -38.99 49.79
C LEU A 183 -0.22 -37.74 49.66
N LEU A 184 0.93 -37.71 50.35
CA LEU A 184 1.87 -36.60 50.27
C LEU A 184 2.38 -36.41 48.83
N THR A 185 2.86 -37.48 48.21
CA THR A 185 3.33 -37.44 46.81
C THR A 185 2.21 -37.05 45.85
N ALA A 186 1.00 -37.61 46.01
CA ALA A 186 -0.15 -37.27 45.18
C ALA A 186 -0.50 -35.78 45.26
N VAL A 187 -0.61 -35.24 46.47
CA VAL A 187 -0.95 -33.82 46.71
C VAL A 187 0.14 -32.90 46.17
N THR A 188 1.43 -33.21 46.42
CA THR A 188 2.51 -32.35 45.93
C THR A 188 2.65 -32.37 44.42
N THR A 189 2.44 -33.53 43.78
CA THR A 189 2.45 -33.64 42.31
C THR A 189 1.28 -32.91 41.69
N LEU A 190 0.09 -33.00 42.29
CA LEU A 190 -1.08 -32.25 41.83
C LEU A 190 -0.82 -30.74 41.86
N ILE A 191 -0.30 -30.22 42.98
CA ILE A 191 0.04 -28.79 43.12
C ILE A 191 1.10 -28.37 42.08
N ALA A 192 2.14 -29.19 41.90
CA ALA A 192 3.19 -28.90 40.92
C ALA A 192 2.64 -28.85 39.48
N ASN A 193 1.85 -29.85 39.09
CA ASN A 193 1.25 -29.92 37.76
C ASN A 193 0.29 -28.76 37.48
N THR A 194 -0.52 -28.35 38.47
CA THR A 194 -1.43 -27.21 38.31
C THR A 194 -0.68 -25.90 38.15
N ASN A 195 0.43 -25.71 38.88
CA ASN A 195 1.26 -24.51 38.75
C ASN A 195 1.93 -24.46 37.38
N GLN A 196 2.49 -25.57 36.93
CA GLN A 196 3.13 -25.65 35.62
C GLN A 196 2.13 -25.38 34.47
N ALA A 197 0.92 -25.93 34.55
CA ALA A 197 -0.14 -25.68 33.57
C ALA A 197 -0.59 -24.21 33.54
N ALA A 198 -0.61 -23.54 34.70
CA ALA A 198 -0.92 -22.12 34.78
C ALA A 198 0.16 -21.25 34.12
N GLU A 199 1.44 -21.52 34.40
CA GLU A 199 2.57 -20.82 33.78
C GLU A 199 2.62 -21.01 32.27
N GLU A 200 2.39 -22.23 31.77
CA GLU A 200 2.38 -22.52 30.34
C GLU A 200 1.24 -21.76 29.62
N ARG A 201 0.06 -21.71 30.25
CA ARG A 201 -1.08 -20.96 29.72
C ARG A 201 -0.77 -19.45 29.62
N GLU A 202 -0.11 -18.89 30.62
CA GLU A 202 0.28 -17.48 30.61
C GLU A 202 1.29 -17.17 29.50
N ARG A 203 2.31 -18.03 29.32
CA ARG A 203 3.29 -17.90 28.22
C ARG A 203 2.64 -17.99 26.84
N LEU A 204 1.66 -18.88 26.66
CA LEU A 204 0.92 -18.99 25.40
C LEU A 204 0.11 -17.72 25.13
N LEU A 205 -0.56 -17.19 26.15
CA LEU A 205 -1.32 -15.93 26.02
C LEU A 205 -0.41 -14.76 25.66
N SER A 206 0.74 -14.61 26.31
CA SER A 206 1.69 -13.54 25.99
C SER A 206 2.24 -13.67 24.57
N THR A 207 2.50 -14.90 24.12
CA THR A 207 2.98 -15.17 22.76
C THR A 207 1.91 -14.82 21.72
N LEU A 208 0.66 -15.24 21.95
CA LEU A 208 -0.46 -14.90 21.08
C LEU A 208 -0.72 -13.39 21.01
N GLU A 209 -0.63 -12.67 22.13
CA GLU A 209 -0.76 -11.22 22.14
C GLU A 209 0.33 -10.54 21.31
N GLN A 210 1.57 -11.04 21.38
CA GLN A 210 2.69 -10.51 20.60
C GLN A 210 2.53 -10.80 19.11
N GLU A 211 2.19 -12.04 18.72
CA GLU A 211 1.92 -12.40 17.32
C GLU A 211 0.77 -11.58 16.74
N HIS A 212 -0.31 -11.38 17.50
CA HIS A 212 -1.45 -10.58 17.06
C HIS A 212 -1.07 -9.10 16.86
N LYS A 213 -0.20 -8.55 17.73
CA LYS A 213 0.32 -7.19 17.59
C LYS A 213 1.18 -7.04 16.34
N GLU A 214 2.08 -7.98 16.08
CA GLU A 214 2.92 -7.99 14.88
C GLU A 214 2.09 -8.15 13.61
N ALA A 215 1.12 -9.07 13.59
CA ALA A 215 0.22 -9.26 12.46
C ALA A 215 -0.52 -7.97 12.12
N LYS A 216 -1.07 -7.28 13.13
CA LYS A 216 -1.77 -6.01 12.96
C LYS A 216 -0.87 -4.90 12.40
N GLN A 217 0.40 -4.87 12.78
CA GLN A 217 1.37 -3.92 12.22
C GLN A 217 1.66 -4.22 10.74
N ARG A 218 1.90 -5.49 10.39
CA ARG A 218 2.13 -5.92 9.00
C ARG A 218 0.93 -5.60 8.10
N THR A 219 -0.30 -5.83 8.58
CA THR A 219 -1.51 -5.49 7.83
C THR A 219 -1.60 -4.00 7.53
N ARG A 220 -1.36 -3.12 8.52
CA ARG A 220 -1.39 -1.67 8.32
C ARG A 220 -0.34 -1.18 7.32
N GLU A 221 0.85 -1.77 7.37
CA GLU A 221 1.92 -1.43 6.43
C GLU A 221 1.56 -1.85 4.99
N LEU A 222 0.97 -3.05 4.83
CA LEU A 222 0.45 -3.52 3.55
C LEU A 222 -0.67 -2.63 2.99
N GLU A 223 -1.62 -2.22 3.82
CA GLU A 223 -2.70 -1.31 3.44
C GLU A 223 -2.17 0.03 2.95
N ARG A 224 -1.25 0.66 3.71
CA ARG A 224 -0.60 1.92 3.29
C ARG A 224 0.13 1.76 1.95
N ARG A 225 0.83 0.64 1.77
CA ARG A 225 1.57 0.36 0.53
C ARG A 225 0.62 0.16 -0.66
N GLN A 226 -0.51 -0.50 -0.44
CA GLN A 226 -1.53 -0.70 -1.46
C GLN A 226 -2.15 0.64 -1.89
N GLU A 227 -2.46 1.53 -0.95
CA GLU A 227 -2.99 2.87 -1.24
C GLU A 227 -2.00 3.71 -2.08
N GLN A 228 -0.71 3.67 -1.73
CA GLN A 228 0.33 4.36 -2.49
C GLN A 228 0.46 3.81 -3.92
N LEU A 229 0.39 2.49 -4.09
CA LEU A 229 0.44 1.84 -5.41
C LEU A 229 -0.79 2.18 -6.26
N TYR A 230 -2.00 2.19 -5.69
CA TYR A 230 -3.21 2.62 -6.40
C TYR A 230 -3.12 4.07 -6.84
N THR A 231 -2.66 4.96 -5.97
CA THR A 231 -2.47 6.38 -6.29
C THR A 231 -1.50 6.56 -7.47
N ALA A 232 -0.37 5.84 -7.44
CA ALA A 232 0.60 5.88 -8.54
C ALA A 232 0.03 5.33 -9.86
N ALA A 233 -0.77 4.26 -9.80
CA ALA A 233 -1.44 3.67 -10.95
C ALA A 233 -2.53 4.58 -11.53
N GLU A 234 -3.32 5.24 -10.69
CA GLU A 234 -4.36 6.19 -11.11
C GLU A 234 -3.74 7.40 -11.83
N ILE A 235 -2.69 7.99 -11.26
CA ILE A 235 -1.94 9.08 -11.91
C ILE A 235 -1.40 8.61 -13.26
N SER A 236 -0.85 7.39 -13.33
CA SER A 236 -0.38 6.81 -14.58
C SER A 236 -1.50 6.62 -15.62
N GLY A 237 -2.74 6.35 -15.19
CA GLY A 237 -3.90 6.21 -16.08
C GLY A 237 -4.40 7.54 -16.66
N VAL A 238 -4.28 8.65 -15.92
CA VAL A 238 -4.67 10.00 -16.39
C VAL A 238 -3.72 10.52 -17.48
N LEU A 239 -2.44 10.11 -17.43
CA LEU A 239 -1.41 10.52 -18.39
C LEU A 239 -1.72 10.18 -19.85
N GLY A 240 -2.58 9.18 -20.12
CA GLY A 240 -2.85 8.69 -21.47
C GLY A 240 -3.87 9.47 -22.29
N ARG A 241 -4.51 10.51 -21.74
CA ARG A 241 -5.67 11.19 -22.36
C ARG A 241 -5.42 12.63 -22.78
N VAL A 242 -4.25 13.19 -22.49
CA VAL A 242 -3.94 14.60 -22.79
C VAL A 242 -3.05 14.67 -24.03
N TYR A 243 -3.57 15.33 -25.07
CA TYR A 243 -2.88 15.45 -26.37
C TYR A 243 -1.93 16.66 -26.43
N ASP A 244 -2.01 17.58 -25.47
CA ASP A 244 -1.13 18.73 -25.33
C ASP A 244 -0.07 18.46 -24.26
N LEU A 245 1.21 18.55 -24.65
CA LEU A 245 2.35 18.31 -23.77
C LEU A 245 2.34 19.28 -22.58
N ASP A 246 2.04 20.55 -22.77
CA ASP A 246 2.10 21.53 -21.69
C ASP A 246 1.00 21.28 -20.65
N ALA A 247 -0.22 21.01 -21.13
CA ALA A 247 -1.35 20.66 -20.27
C ALA A 247 -1.10 19.33 -19.52
N LEU A 248 -0.50 18.35 -20.19
CA LEU A 248 -0.11 17.06 -19.60
C LEU A 248 0.86 17.28 -18.44
N LEU A 249 1.97 17.97 -18.70
CA LEU A 249 3.01 18.19 -17.71
C LEU A 249 2.47 18.95 -16.49
N GLN A 250 1.66 19.99 -16.71
CA GLN A 250 1.07 20.76 -15.62
C GLN A 250 0.10 19.92 -14.78
N SER A 251 -0.77 19.13 -15.41
CA SER A 251 -1.70 18.25 -14.70
C SER A 251 -0.98 17.27 -13.77
N VAL A 252 0.20 16.78 -14.19
CA VAL A 252 1.00 15.83 -13.42
C VAL A 252 1.60 16.45 -12.18
N VAL A 253 2.22 17.63 -12.30
CA VAL A 253 2.78 18.31 -11.12
C VAL A 253 1.69 18.70 -10.13
N ASP A 254 0.52 19.12 -10.61
CA ASP A 254 -0.61 19.47 -9.74
C ASP A 254 -1.19 18.25 -9.01
N LEU A 255 -1.36 17.12 -9.72
CA LEU A 255 -1.80 15.85 -9.13
C LEU A 255 -0.80 15.30 -8.12
N LEU A 256 0.49 15.30 -8.45
CA LEU A 256 1.54 14.87 -7.52
C LEU A 256 1.50 15.71 -6.24
N THR A 257 1.43 17.03 -6.39
CA THR A 257 1.44 17.96 -5.26
C THR A 257 0.23 17.75 -4.35
N THR A 258 -0.96 17.57 -4.94
CA THR A 258 -2.21 17.41 -4.18
C THR A 258 -2.34 16.03 -3.55
N ARG A 259 -2.00 14.95 -4.27
CA ARG A 259 -2.21 13.57 -3.81
C ARG A 259 -1.16 13.10 -2.81
N PHE A 260 0.07 13.60 -2.91
CA PHE A 260 1.16 13.23 -2.01
C PHE A 260 1.46 14.30 -0.94
N ASP A 261 0.62 15.34 -0.80
CA ASP A 261 0.79 16.44 0.17
C ASP A 261 2.21 17.05 0.10
N LEU A 262 2.65 17.38 -1.12
CA LEU A 262 4.01 17.87 -1.37
C LEU A 262 4.05 19.41 -1.33
N TYR A 263 5.20 19.95 -0.95
CA TYR A 263 5.40 21.40 -0.98
C TYR A 263 5.53 21.92 -2.41
N TYR A 264 6.27 21.18 -3.24
CA TYR A 264 6.47 21.54 -4.64
C TYR A 264 6.80 20.31 -5.50
N SER A 265 6.34 20.32 -6.74
CA SER A 265 6.71 19.38 -7.79
C SER A 265 7.00 20.15 -9.09
N GLY A 266 8.00 19.70 -9.85
CA GLY A 266 8.40 20.33 -11.10
C GLY A 266 8.93 19.34 -12.13
N VAL A 267 8.59 19.54 -13.39
CA VAL A 267 9.12 18.74 -14.51
C VAL A 267 10.07 19.59 -15.33
N PHE A 268 11.31 19.13 -15.42
CA PHE A 268 12.34 19.68 -16.28
C PHE A 268 12.55 18.75 -17.47
N LEU A 269 12.57 19.30 -18.68
CA LEU A 269 12.93 18.57 -19.89
C LEU A 269 14.25 19.08 -20.45
N LEU A 270 14.98 18.22 -21.15
CA LEU A 270 16.18 18.60 -21.88
C LEU A 270 15.86 19.61 -22.98
N ASP A 271 16.75 20.58 -23.15
CA ASP A 271 16.79 21.40 -24.36
C ASP A 271 17.26 20.58 -25.58
N GLU A 272 17.12 21.14 -26.78
CA GLU A 272 17.46 20.44 -28.04
C GLU A 272 18.95 20.02 -28.11
N GLN A 273 19.82 20.73 -27.39
CA GLN A 273 21.26 20.51 -27.37
C GLN A 273 21.69 19.54 -26.27
N GLY A 274 20.79 19.20 -25.33
CA GLY A 274 21.09 18.34 -24.19
C GLY A 274 22.10 18.95 -23.21
N LEU A 275 22.16 20.28 -23.12
CA LEU A 275 23.07 21.03 -22.24
C LEU A 275 22.37 21.55 -20.98
N TYR A 276 21.08 21.87 -21.10
CA TYR A 276 20.29 22.43 -20.01
C TYR A 276 19.00 21.63 -19.78
N ALA A 277 18.66 21.51 -18.50
CA ALA A 277 17.34 21.07 -18.05
C ALA A 277 16.47 22.32 -17.87
N VAL A 278 15.42 22.46 -18.69
CA VAL A 278 14.51 23.61 -18.71
C VAL A 278 13.21 23.24 -18.00
N LEU A 279 12.75 24.08 -17.06
CA LEU A 279 11.48 23.87 -16.36
C LEU A 279 10.31 24.05 -17.33
N GLN A 280 9.55 22.96 -17.56
CA GLN A 280 8.39 22.96 -18.46
C GLN A 280 7.08 23.06 -17.69
N ALA A 281 7.01 22.50 -16.49
CA ALA A 281 5.85 22.62 -15.60
C ALA A 281 6.30 22.64 -14.14
N GLY A 282 5.57 23.39 -13.31
CA GLY A 282 5.81 23.47 -11.87
C GLY A 282 4.54 23.77 -11.10
N SER A 283 4.43 23.23 -9.89
CA SER A 283 3.24 23.39 -9.06
C SER A 283 3.17 24.79 -8.43
N GLY A 284 1.96 25.34 -8.33
CA GLY A 284 1.69 26.58 -7.62
C GLY A 284 2.35 27.82 -8.22
N GLU A 285 2.34 28.90 -7.43
CA GLU A 285 2.82 30.21 -7.87
C GLU A 285 4.34 30.25 -8.12
N ALA A 286 5.12 29.49 -7.34
CA ALA A 286 6.56 29.35 -7.54
C ALA A 286 6.89 28.73 -8.90
N GLY A 287 6.17 27.66 -9.27
CA GLY A 287 6.33 27.01 -10.58
C GLY A 287 6.02 27.95 -11.74
N LYS A 288 4.93 28.70 -11.66
CA LYS A 288 4.55 29.69 -12.69
C LYS A 288 5.64 30.75 -12.91
N ARG A 289 6.12 31.38 -11.84
CA ARG A 289 7.18 32.41 -11.92
C ARG A 289 8.48 31.85 -12.49
N MET A 290 8.88 30.66 -12.07
CA MET A 290 10.10 30.03 -12.60
C MET A 290 9.95 29.67 -14.08
N ARG A 291 8.76 29.23 -14.52
CA ARG A 291 8.49 28.91 -15.93
C ARG A 291 8.51 30.17 -16.80
N GLU A 292 7.85 31.24 -16.37
CA GLU A 292 7.84 32.54 -17.06
C GLU A 292 9.25 33.15 -17.16
N ALA A 293 10.10 32.93 -16.16
CA ALA A 293 11.50 33.35 -16.16
C ALA A 293 12.41 32.46 -17.03
N GLY A 294 11.89 31.39 -17.65
CA GLY A 294 12.68 30.45 -18.45
C GLY A 294 13.72 29.71 -17.63
N HIS A 295 13.40 29.35 -16.38
CA HIS A 295 14.34 28.75 -15.45
C HIS A 295 14.98 27.47 -16.02
N ARG A 296 16.30 27.46 -16.08
CA ARG A 296 17.11 26.38 -16.64
C ARG A 296 18.32 26.07 -15.78
N LEU A 297 18.72 24.81 -15.76
CA LEU A 297 19.82 24.29 -14.96
C LEU A 297 20.81 23.53 -15.83
N ALA A 298 22.10 23.79 -15.69
CA ALA A 298 23.13 23.08 -16.44
C ALA A 298 23.23 21.60 -16.02
N ILE A 299 23.37 20.71 -17.01
CA ILE A 299 23.52 19.27 -16.78
C ILE A 299 24.95 18.97 -16.30
N GLY A 300 25.07 18.05 -15.33
CA GLY A 300 26.36 17.75 -14.69
C GLY A 300 26.88 18.84 -13.73
N GLY A 301 26.13 19.94 -13.57
CA GLY A 301 26.43 20.99 -12.60
C GLY A 301 26.15 20.59 -11.13
N THR A 302 26.10 21.57 -10.24
CA THR A 302 25.90 21.37 -8.80
C THR A 302 24.45 21.11 -8.38
N SER A 303 23.49 21.27 -9.30
CA SER A 303 22.05 21.09 -9.03
C SER A 303 21.66 19.61 -8.91
N MET A 304 20.64 19.32 -8.08
CA MET A 304 20.07 17.98 -7.95
C MET A 304 19.60 17.42 -9.30
N ILE A 305 18.86 18.24 -10.03
CA ILE A 305 18.29 17.94 -11.35
C ILE A 305 19.40 17.68 -12.38
N GLY A 306 20.39 18.56 -12.47
CA GLY A 306 21.50 18.43 -13.43
C GLY A 306 22.34 17.18 -13.17
N TRP A 307 22.59 16.85 -11.90
CA TRP A 307 23.28 15.61 -11.54
C TRP A 307 22.46 14.36 -11.87
N CYS A 308 21.16 14.39 -11.54
CA CYS A 308 20.21 13.29 -11.75
C CYS A 308 20.15 12.89 -13.24
N ILE A 309 20.04 13.88 -14.12
CA ILE A 309 20.05 13.69 -15.57
C ILE A 309 21.40 13.12 -16.04
N ALA A 310 22.52 13.71 -15.60
CA ALA A 310 23.85 13.28 -16.01
C ALA A 310 24.18 11.83 -15.62
N HIS A 311 23.71 11.38 -14.45
CA HIS A 311 23.99 10.04 -13.92
C HIS A 311 22.88 9.02 -14.19
N ARG A 312 21.75 9.47 -14.75
CA ARG A 312 20.55 8.64 -15.02
C ARG A 312 20.05 7.91 -13.78
N LYS A 313 20.14 8.56 -12.62
CA LYS A 313 19.83 7.98 -11.32
C LYS A 313 19.06 8.96 -10.46
N ALA A 314 18.10 8.41 -9.71
CA ALA A 314 17.43 9.14 -8.66
C ALA A 314 18.44 9.68 -7.64
N ARG A 315 18.21 10.89 -7.14
CA ARG A 315 19.04 11.49 -6.09
C ARG A 315 18.18 12.20 -5.07
N ILE A 316 18.49 11.94 -3.81
CA ILE A 316 17.84 12.54 -2.66
C ILE A 316 18.84 13.46 -1.94
N ALA A 317 18.39 14.62 -1.52
CA ALA A 317 19.08 15.50 -0.59
C ALA A 317 18.17 15.77 0.61
N LEU A 318 18.70 15.55 1.80
CA LEU A 318 17.99 15.69 3.06
C LEU A 318 18.60 16.84 3.87
N ASP A 319 17.81 17.52 4.71
CA ASP A 319 18.24 18.66 5.55
C ASP A 319 19.29 18.34 6.63
N THR A 320 20.05 17.26 6.48
CA THR A 320 21.05 16.81 7.46
C THR A 320 22.45 16.82 6.83
N GLY A 321 23.37 17.56 7.45
CA GLY A 321 24.79 17.56 7.06
C GLY A 321 25.17 18.48 5.90
N THR A 322 26.17 18.07 5.12
CA THR A 322 26.81 18.87 4.05
C THR A 322 25.92 19.14 2.83
N GLU A 323 24.74 18.52 2.75
CA GLU A 323 23.82 18.66 1.62
C GLU A 323 22.82 19.82 1.76
N ALA A 324 22.72 20.44 2.95
CA ALA A 324 21.86 21.60 3.21
C ALA A 324 22.16 22.83 2.33
N ILE A 325 23.37 22.91 1.77
CA ILE A 325 23.81 24.00 0.88
C ILE A 325 23.06 23.99 -0.46
N ARG A 326 22.39 22.89 -0.83
CA ARG A 326 21.73 22.73 -2.14
C ARG A 326 20.31 23.31 -2.26
N PHE A 327 19.72 23.79 -1.16
CA PHE A 327 18.34 24.32 -1.15
C PHE A 327 18.20 25.79 -1.60
N ASN A 328 19.24 26.37 -2.20
CA ASN A 328 19.30 27.82 -2.44
C ASN A 328 18.51 28.24 -3.69
N ASN A 329 17.19 28.05 -3.67
CA ASN A 329 16.25 28.59 -4.66
C ASN A 329 15.38 29.68 -4.01
N PRO A 330 15.50 30.96 -4.42
CA PRO A 330 14.70 32.06 -3.85
C PRO A 330 13.19 31.85 -3.95
N HIS A 331 12.72 31.06 -4.91
CA HIS A 331 11.30 30.77 -5.10
C HIS A 331 10.76 29.67 -4.19
N LEU A 332 11.64 28.86 -3.58
CA LEU A 332 11.28 27.71 -2.74
C LEU A 332 12.08 27.74 -1.41
N PRO A 333 11.94 28.81 -0.60
CA PRO A 333 12.79 29.04 0.57
C PRO A 333 12.53 28.05 1.73
N LEU A 334 11.41 27.31 1.69
CA LEU A 334 11.02 26.38 2.75
C LEU A 334 11.44 24.94 2.46
N THR A 335 12.20 24.69 1.39
CA THR A 335 12.63 23.34 1.04
C THR A 335 13.64 22.80 2.05
N ARG A 336 13.30 21.64 2.62
CA ARG A 336 14.14 20.91 3.58
C ARG A 336 14.49 19.51 3.10
N SER A 337 13.72 18.94 2.18
CA SER A 337 14.11 17.71 1.48
C SER A 337 13.80 17.85 0.01
N GLU A 338 14.67 17.34 -0.84
CA GLU A 338 14.52 17.34 -2.29
C GLU A 338 14.82 15.96 -2.87
N LEU A 339 14.00 15.54 -3.83
CA LEU A 339 14.16 14.32 -4.60
C LEU A 339 14.11 14.66 -6.08
N ALA A 340 15.17 14.32 -6.81
CA ALA A 340 15.23 14.39 -8.26
C ALA A 340 15.20 12.99 -8.87
N LEU A 341 14.26 12.76 -9.80
CA LEU A 341 14.01 11.49 -10.47
C LEU A 341 14.20 11.65 -11.97
N PRO A 342 15.01 10.84 -12.64
CA PRO A 342 15.17 10.94 -14.08
C PRO A 342 13.89 10.47 -14.79
N ILE A 343 13.47 11.21 -15.80
CA ILE A 343 12.37 10.82 -16.70
C ILE A 343 12.99 10.01 -17.84
N MET A 344 12.90 8.69 -17.75
CA MET A 344 13.62 7.76 -18.61
C MET A 344 12.70 7.10 -19.63
N LEU A 345 13.11 7.09 -20.89
CA LEU A 345 12.50 6.32 -21.95
C LEU A 345 13.51 5.29 -22.48
N GLY A 346 13.40 4.04 -22.04
CA GLY A 346 14.45 3.05 -22.28
C GLY A 346 15.77 3.50 -21.67
N ASN A 347 16.79 3.72 -22.50
CA ASN A 347 18.10 4.21 -22.05
C ASN A 347 18.27 5.73 -22.16
N ASP A 348 17.30 6.44 -22.75
CA ASP A 348 17.37 7.87 -22.99
C ASP A 348 16.74 8.63 -21.82
N VAL A 349 17.42 9.68 -21.36
CA VAL A 349 16.89 10.61 -20.36
C VAL A 349 16.16 11.71 -21.12
N LEU A 350 14.87 11.93 -20.86
CA LEU A 350 14.11 13.04 -21.44
C LEU A 350 14.20 14.30 -20.57
N GLY A 351 14.51 14.14 -19.29
CA GLY A 351 14.52 15.20 -18.29
C GLY A 351 14.54 14.66 -16.86
N ALA A 352 14.03 15.45 -15.92
CA ALA A 352 13.86 15.03 -14.53
C ALA A 352 12.58 15.60 -13.90
N LEU A 353 11.99 14.80 -13.02
CA LEU A 353 10.93 15.20 -12.10
C LEU A 353 11.60 15.57 -10.77
N THR A 354 11.38 16.79 -10.27
CA THR A 354 11.80 17.22 -8.92
C THR A 354 10.60 17.27 -8.01
N ILE A 355 10.80 16.83 -6.77
CA ILE A 355 9.81 16.84 -5.70
C ILE A 355 10.48 17.39 -4.46
N GLN A 356 9.83 18.34 -3.80
CA GLN A 356 10.37 19.03 -2.63
C GLN A 356 9.38 19.01 -1.47
N SER A 357 9.91 18.96 -0.25
CA SER A 357 9.15 18.94 1.00
C SER A 357 9.69 19.96 1.98
N THR A 358 8.78 20.54 2.79
CA THR A 358 9.13 21.35 3.96
C THR A 358 9.51 20.49 5.18
N LYS A 359 9.36 19.16 5.10
CA LYS A 359 9.78 18.24 6.16
C LYS A 359 11.22 17.77 5.89
N PRO A 360 12.09 17.70 6.91
CA PRO A 360 13.41 17.09 6.77
C PRO A 360 13.27 15.56 6.68
N ASN A 361 14.19 14.89 5.97
CA ASN A 361 14.16 13.43 5.79
C ASN A 361 12.80 12.92 5.26
N ALA A 362 12.17 13.66 4.35
CA ALA A 362 10.79 13.38 3.93
C ALA A 362 10.64 12.17 3.00
N PHE A 363 11.72 11.73 2.35
CA PHE A 363 11.67 10.65 1.36
C PHE A 363 12.62 9.52 1.74
N ASP A 364 12.20 8.28 1.46
CA ASP A 364 13.01 7.08 1.63
C ASP A 364 13.20 6.31 0.30
N GLN A 365 13.85 5.14 0.36
CA GLN A 365 14.11 4.31 -0.82
C GLN A 365 12.83 3.73 -1.47
N THR A 366 11.78 3.56 -0.68
CA THR A 366 10.47 3.10 -1.15
C THR A 366 9.78 4.20 -1.95
N ASP A 367 9.82 5.44 -1.45
CA ASP A 367 9.28 6.61 -2.15
C ASP A 367 9.98 6.80 -3.50
N ILE A 368 11.31 6.64 -3.56
CA ILE A 368 12.06 6.65 -4.83
C ILE A 368 11.49 5.62 -5.80
N THR A 369 11.23 4.40 -5.34
CA THR A 369 10.75 3.32 -6.22
C THR A 369 9.36 3.64 -6.79
N ILE A 370 8.45 4.13 -5.95
CA ILE A 370 7.08 4.47 -6.35
C ILE A 370 7.08 5.68 -7.30
N LEU A 371 7.75 6.76 -6.91
CA LEU A 371 7.78 8.01 -7.68
C LEU A 371 8.59 7.88 -8.97
N GLN A 372 9.63 7.03 -9.00
CA GLN A 372 10.33 6.68 -10.24
C GLN A 372 9.39 5.95 -11.22
N GLY A 373 8.48 5.12 -10.72
CA GLY A 373 7.43 4.52 -11.53
C GLY A 373 6.58 5.57 -12.25
N ILE A 374 6.19 6.64 -11.53
CA ILE A 374 5.45 7.77 -12.11
C ILE A 374 6.31 8.53 -13.13
N ALA A 375 7.59 8.78 -12.83
CA ALA A 375 8.51 9.43 -13.77
C ALA A 375 8.70 8.62 -15.07
N ASN A 376 8.70 7.29 -14.98
CA ASN A 376 8.77 6.41 -16.15
C ASN A 376 7.48 6.45 -16.97
N SER A 377 6.30 6.39 -16.32
CA SER A 377 5.01 6.56 -17.01
C SER A 377 4.91 7.93 -17.70
N LEU A 378 5.42 8.98 -17.03
CA LEU A 378 5.50 10.33 -17.58
C LEU A 378 6.37 10.37 -18.84
N ALA A 379 7.48 9.64 -18.88
CA ALA A 379 8.34 9.56 -20.07
C ALA A 379 7.58 9.02 -21.29
N THR A 380 6.82 7.94 -21.10
CA THR A 380 5.96 7.37 -22.16
C THR A 380 4.89 8.37 -22.61
N ALA A 381 4.24 9.05 -21.66
CA ALA A 381 3.21 10.04 -21.98
C ALA A 381 3.77 11.24 -22.76
N ILE A 382 4.95 11.75 -22.37
CA ILE A 382 5.67 12.81 -23.09
C ILE A 382 6.00 12.35 -24.51
N GLN A 383 6.46 11.11 -24.69
CA GLN A 383 6.76 10.57 -26.02
C GLN A 383 5.50 10.53 -26.89
N ASN A 384 4.39 10.05 -26.35
CA ASN A 384 3.11 9.97 -27.06
C ASN A 384 2.60 11.36 -27.46
N ALA A 385 2.61 12.34 -26.55
CA ALA A 385 2.21 13.70 -26.84
C ALA A 385 3.08 14.32 -27.95
N ARG A 386 4.41 14.17 -27.87
CA ARG A 386 5.34 14.64 -28.91
C ARG A 386 5.13 13.95 -30.26
N LEU A 387 4.75 12.68 -30.27
CA LEU A 387 4.47 11.93 -31.49
C LEU A 387 3.18 12.42 -32.15
N VAL A 388 2.12 12.62 -31.37
CA VAL A 388 0.84 13.17 -31.86
C VAL A 388 1.04 14.58 -32.42
N GLN A 389 1.77 15.44 -31.71
CA GLN A 389 2.06 16.80 -32.18
C GLN A 389 2.83 16.80 -33.50
N ARG A 390 3.86 15.95 -33.65
CA ARG A 390 4.60 15.78 -34.91
C ARG A 390 3.72 15.27 -36.04
N LEU A 391 2.81 14.34 -35.76
CA LEU A 391 1.87 13.83 -36.74
C LEU A 391 0.94 14.95 -37.23
N GLN A 392 0.38 15.75 -36.32
CA GLN A 392 -0.47 16.89 -36.66
C GLN A 392 0.29 17.91 -37.52
N GLN A 393 1.49 18.30 -37.10
CA GLN A 393 2.34 19.22 -37.88
C GLN A 393 2.62 18.70 -39.30
N SER A 394 2.92 17.40 -39.43
CA SER A 394 3.17 16.78 -40.73
C SER A 394 1.92 16.75 -41.61
N LEU A 395 0.74 16.49 -41.03
CA LEU A 395 -0.53 16.54 -41.75
C LEU A 395 -0.84 17.96 -42.23
N ASP A 396 -0.65 18.97 -41.38
CA ASP A 396 -0.87 20.37 -41.74
C ASP A 396 0.10 20.81 -42.85
N GLU A 397 1.36 20.37 -42.79
CA GLU A 397 2.36 20.63 -43.84
C GLU A 397 1.95 20.00 -45.18
N VAL A 398 1.55 18.73 -45.18
CA VAL A 398 1.07 18.03 -46.38
C VAL A 398 -0.17 18.72 -46.95
N GLN A 399 -1.11 19.14 -46.10
CA GLN A 399 -2.31 19.86 -46.53
C GLN A 399 -1.95 21.20 -47.19
N ARG A 400 -1.09 22.01 -46.57
CA ARG A 400 -0.64 23.29 -47.14
C ARG A 400 0.06 23.11 -48.47
N LEU A 401 0.97 22.13 -48.58
CA LEU A 401 1.67 21.84 -49.84
C LEU A 401 0.72 21.40 -50.94
N ASN A 402 -0.29 20.58 -50.62
CA ASN A 402 -1.31 20.14 -51.57
C ASN A 402 -2.18 21.33 -52.04
N GLN A 403 -2.60 22.20 -51.12
CA GLN A 403 -3.33 23.42 -51.47
C GLN A 403 -2.51 24.33 -52.38
N GLN A 404 -1.23 24.57 -52.06
CA GLN A 404 -0.34 25.38 -52.88
C GLN A 404 -0.13 24.77 -54.27
N TYR A 405 0.02 23.45 -54.35
CA TYR A 405 0.11 22.73 -55.62
C TYR A 405 -1.15 22.95 -56.48
N LEU A 406 -2.35 22.82 -55.89
CA LEU A 406 -3.60 23.08 -56.61
C LEU A 406 -3.71 24.53 -57.10
N ILE A 407 -3.38 25.51 -56.26
CA ILE A 407 -3.38 26.93 -56.66
C ILE A 407 -2.44 27.15 -57.84
N ASN A 408 -1.19 26.71 -57.75
CA ASN A 408 -0.20 26.90 -58.81
C ASN A 408 -0.62 26.19 -60.10
N ALA A 409 -1.16 24.98 -60.00
CA ALA A 409 -1.63 24.21 -61.14
C ALA A 409 -2.77 24.91 -61.88
N TRP A 410 -3.76 25.43 -61.15
CA TRP A 410 -4.89 26.15 -61.73
C TRP A 410 -4.53 27.56 -62.19
N GLN A 411 -3.57 28.23 -61.53
CA GLN A 411 -2.98 29.46 -62.02
C GLN A 411 -2.29 29.25 -63.37
N GLN A 412 -1.46 28.20 -63.52
CA GLN A 412 -0.75 27.93 -64.77
C GLN A 412 -1.70 27.70 -65.95
N GLU A 413 -2.86 27.06 -65.73
CA GLU A 413 -3.90 26.91 -66.76
C GLU A 413 -4.57 28.22 -67.16
N THR A 414 -4.56 29.22 -66.27
CA THR A 414 -5.19 30.53 -66.51
C THR A 414 -4.21 31.61 -66.95
N THR A 415 -2.89 31.43 -66.77
CA THR A 415 -1.84 32.47 -67.01
C THR A 415 -1.59 32.84 -68.48
N GLY A 416 -2.41 32.35 -69.42
CA GLY A 416 -2.34 32.70 -70.85
C GLY A 416 -3.60 33.37 -71.41
N LYS A 417 -4.59 33.68 -70.56
CA LYS A 417 -5.89 34.22 -70.95
C LYS A 417 -6.13 35.49 -70.15
N GLU A 418 -6.24 36.64 -70.81
CA GLU A 418 -6.32 37.98 -70.19
C GLU A 418 -7.45 38.15 -69.16
N THR A 419 -8.44 37.25 -69.13
CA THR A 419 -9.58 37.27 -68.19
C THR A 419 -9.93 35.90 -67.58
N GLY A 420 -9.03 34.92 -67.65
CA GLY A 420 -9.33 33.53 -67.22
C GLY A 420 -10.30 32.79 -68.14
N PHE A 421 -10.96 31.74 -67.65
CA PHE A 421 -12.04 31.04 -68.37
C PHE A 421 -13.39 31.61 -67.93
N ARG A 422 -13.97 32.51 -68.73
CA ARG A 422 -15.34 33.01 -68.55
C ARG A 422 -16.26 32.35 -69.58
N LEU A 423 -17.25 31.60 -69.11
CA LEU A 423 -18.32 31.06 -69.94
C LEU A 423 -19.62 31.71 -69.47
N GLU A 424 -20.25 32.47 -70.35
CA GLU A 424 -21.51 33.15 -70.08
C GLU A 424 -22.57 32.56 -71.02
N VAL A 425 -23.69 32.13 -70.45
CA VAL A 425 -24.79 31.53 -71.19
C VAL A 425 -26.03 32.34 -70.86
N GLU A 426 -26.44 33.18 -71.79
CA GLU A 426 -27.61 34.03 -71.63
C GLU A 426 -28.87 33.29 -72.10
N ASN A 427 -29.92 33.30 -71.28
CA ASN A 427 -31.21 32.73 -71.69
C ASN A 427 -31.97 33.77 -72.54
N PRO A 428 -32.20 33.52 -73.84
CA PRO A 428 -32.86 34.49 -74.72
C PRO A 428 -34.33 34.76 -74.35
N ALA A 429 -34.91 33.99 -73.43
CA ALA A 429 -36.25 34.22 -72.88
C ALA A 429 -36.26 34.98 -71.54
N ALA A 430 -35.11 35.46 -71.05
CA ALA A 430 -35.00 36.15 -69.77
C ALA A 430 -35.56 37.60 -69.83
N PRO A 431 -36.12 38.14 -68.73
CA PRO A 431 -36.56 39.53 -68.65
C PRO A 431 -35.38 40.50 -68.83
N ALA A 432 -35.60 41.63 -69.52
CA ALA A 432 -34.54 42.59 -69.86
C ALA A 432 -33.90 43.33 -68.64
N ILE A 433 -34.52 43.26 -67.46
CA ILE A 433 -34.02 43.86 -66.22
C ILE A 433 -34.33 42.90 -65.07
N LEU A 434 -33.29 42.35 -64.46
CA LEU A 434 -33.37 41.54 -63.25
C LEU A 434 -33.01 42.39 -62.02
N PRO A 435 -33.67 42.22 -60.86
CA PRO A 435 -33.26 42.86 -59.60
C PRO A 435 -31.88 42.34 -59.13
N GLU A 436 -31.01 43.21 -58.62
CA GLU A 436 -29.66 42.84 -58.11
C GLU A 436 -29.70 41.71 -57.05
N ASP A 437 -30.79 41.61 -56.29
CA ASP A 437 -30.99 40.60 -55.23
C ASP A 437 -31.20 39.16 -55.74
N GLN A 438 -31.11 38.90 -57.05
CA GLN A 438 -31.35 37.58 -57.65
C GLN A 438 -30.09 36.94 -58.27
N THR A 439 -28.92 37.52 -58.01
CA THR A 439 -27.63 36.94 -58.40
C THR A 439 -27.02 36.18 -57.23
N ILE A 440 -26.69 34.91 -57.43
CA ILE A 440 -25.92 34.11 -56.47
C ILE A 440 -24.59 33.69 -57.06
N GLU A 441 -23.55 33.75 -56.25
CA GLU A 441 -22.21 33.25 -56.60
C GLU A 441 -21.92 31.99 -55.77
N VAL A 442 -21.76 30.86 -56.45
CA VAL A 442 -21.46 29.58 -55.82
C VAL A 442 -20.01 29.21 -56.12
N PRO A 443 -19.13 29.12 -55.11
CA PRO A 443 -17.72 28.85 -55.33
C PRO A 443 -17.50 27.41 -55.80
N ILE A 444 -16.62 27.23 -56.79
CA ILE A 444 -16.11 25.93 -57.21
C ILE A 444 -14.91 25.61 -56.32
N VAL A 445 -15.10 24.71 -55.36
CA VAL A 445 -14.08 24.35 -54.37
C VAL A 445 -13.59 22.92 -54.61
N LEU A 446 -12.29 22.77 -54.83
CA LEU A 446 -11.62 21.47 -54.94
C LEU A 446 -10.72 21.26 -53.71
N ARG A 447 -11.04 20.27 -52.88
CA ARG A 447 -10.27 19.92 -51.67
C ARG A 447 -9.96 21.14 -50.77
N GLY A 448 -10.94 22.04 -50.62
CA GLY A 448 -10.84 23.25 -49.80
C GLY A 448 -10.20 24.46 -50.50
N VAL A 449 -9.73 24.32 -51.75
CA VAL A 449 -9.20 25.43 -52.56
C VAL A 449 -10.28 25.91 -53.52
N GLN A 450 -10.62 27.20 -53.50
CA GLN A 450 -11.51 27.79 -54.50
C GLN A 450 -10.74 27.97 -55.81
N ILE A 451 -11.17 27.27 -56.86
CA ILE A 451 -10.56 27.31 -58.20
C ILE A 451 -11.36 28.16 -59.19
N GLY A 452 -12.58 28.55 -58.83
CA GLY A 452 -13.47 29.39 -59.63
C GLY A 452 -14.79 29.66 -58.91
N ALA A 453 -15.76 30.21 -59.64
CA ALA A 453 -17.11 30.45 -59.15
C ALA A 453 -18.12 30.27 -60.29
N ILE A 454 -19.33 29.86 -59.93
CA ILE A 454 -20.50 29.83 -60.80
C ILE A 454 -21.40 30.99 -60.36
N GLN A 455 -21.56 31.99 -61.22
CA GLN A 455 -22.53 33.04 -61.04
C GLN A 455 -23.83 32.62 -61.72
N VAL A 456 -24.94 32.65 -60.98
CA VAL A 456 -26.26 32.30 -61.50
C VAL A 456 -27.23 33.44 -61.20
N GLU A 457 -27.98 33.84 -62.22
CA GLU A 457 -28.96 34.92 -62.15
C GLU A 457 -30.35 34.34 -62.37
N GLY A 458 -31.24 34.53 -61.39
CA GLY A 458 -32.60 33.99 -61.38
C GLY A 458 -33.63 35.07 -61.68
N ALA A 459 -34.84 34.66 -62.07
CA ALA A 459 -36.02 35.53 -62.18
C ALA A 459 -36.95 35.43 -60.95
N GLN A 460 -36.65 34.50 -60.03
CA GLN A 460 -37.33 34.31 -58.75
C GLN A 460 -36.29 34.29 -57.61
N PRO A 461 -36.70 34.58 -56.36
CA PRO A 461 -35.84 34.43 -55.19
C PRO A 461 -35.37 32.98 -55.05
N TRP A 462 -34.06 32.79 -54.84
CA TRP A 462 -33.46 31.47 -54.63
C TRP A 462 -33.88 30.87 -53.29
N ASP A 463 -34.36 29.63 -53.30
CA ASP A 463 -34.57 28.88 -52.08
C ASP A 463 -33.29 28.11 -51.66
N GLU A 464 -33.30 27.57 -50.45
CA GLU A 464 -32.14 26.86 -49.90
C GLU A 464 -31.85 25.54 -50.66
N GLN A 465 -32.87 24.91 -51.25
CA GLN A 465 -32.73 23.67 -52.01
C GLN A 465 -32.04 23.91 -53.35
N ASP A 466 -32.38 25.00 -54.03
CA ASP A 466 -31.77 25.42 -55.28
C ASP A 466 -30.28 25.74 -55.08
N ILE A 467 -29.95 26.45 -53.98
CA ILE A 467 -28.55 26.77 -53.64
C ILE A 467 -27.76 25.50 -53.33
N GLU A 468 -28.33 24.54 -52.58
CA GLU A 468 -27.66 23.25 -52.32
C GLU A 468 -27.46 22.44 -53.60
N PHE A 469 -28.44 22.44 -54.50
CA PHE A 469 -28.31 21.77 -55.79
C PHE A 469 -27.18 22.37 -56.64
N ILE A 470 -27.11 23.70 -56.75
CA ILE A 470 -26.04 24.39 -57.49
C ILE A 470 -24.68 24.14 -56.82
N ARG A 471 -24.62 24.07 -55.48
CA ARG A 471 -23.40 23.71 -54.73
C ARG A 471 -22.93 22.28 -55.02
N ALA A 472 -23.85 21.32 -55.13
CA ALA A 472 -23.52 19.95 -55.51
C ALA A 472 -23.00 19.88 -56.96
N MET A 473 -23.61 20.63 -57.87
CA MET A 473 -23.15 20.75 -59.26
C MET A 473 -21.77 21.41 -59.35
N ALA A 474 -21.51 22.47 -58.57
CA ALA A 474 -20.20 23.11 -58.47
C ALA A 474 -19.13 22.12 -57.96
N ALA A 475 -19.46 21.27 -56.98
CA ALA A 475 -18.54 20.23 -56.50
C ALA A 475 -18.25 19.16 -57.56
N GLN A 476 -19.27 18.72 -58.32
CA GLN A 476 -19.08 17.78 -59.42
C GLN A 476 -18.28 18.38 -60.58
N ALA A 477 -18.53 19.65 -60.90
CA ALA A 477 -17.76 20.41 -61.87
C ALA A 477 -16.28 20.53 -61.44
N ALA A 478 -16.00 20.82 -60.17
CA ALA A 478 -14.64 20.87 -59.65
C ALA A 478 -13.86 19.57 -59.90
N GLN A 479 -14.49 18.42 -59.65
CA GLN A 479 -13.86 17.12 -59.87
C GLN A 479 -13.65 16.81 -61.36
N ALA A 480 -14.62 17.14 -62.21
CA ALA A 480 -14.53 16.95 -63.65
C ALA A 480 -13.44 17.84 -64.28
N LEU A 481 -13.36 19.10 -63.84
CA LEU A 481 -12.35 20.07 -64.24
C LEU A 481 -10.94 19.60 -63.85
N GLU A 482 -10.76 19.07 -62.64
CA GLU A 482 -9.47 18.50 -62.22
C GLU A 482 -9.07 17.28 -63.06
N ASN A 483 -10.01 16.37 -63.33
CA ASN A 483 -9.74 15.22 -64.18
C ASN A 483 -9.34 15.65 -65.60
N ALA A 484 -10.06 16.63 -66.17
CA ALA A 484 -9.75 17.16 -67.50
C ALA A 484 -8.35 17.80 -67.54
N ARG A 485 -8.02 18.61 -66.53
CA ARG A 485 -6.70 19.24 -66.38
C ARG A 485 -5.59 18.19 -66.27
N LEU A 486 -5.76 17.16 -65.45
CA LEU A 486 -4.78 16.07 -65.29
C LEU A 486 -4.55 15.31 -66.61
N VAL A 487 -5.60 15.04 -67.38
CA VAL A 487 -5.49 14.43 -68.71
C VAL A 487 -4.75 15.36 -69.66
N GLN A 488 -5.06 16.66 -69.67
CA GLN A 488 -4.38 17.64 -70.52
C GLN A 488 -2.89 17.76 -70.19
N GLU A 489 -2.51 17.82 -68.92
CA GLU A 489 -1.10 17.88 -68.54
C GLU A 489 -0.36 16.58 -68.92
N THR A 490 -0.99 15.42 -68.75
CA THR A 490 -0.42 14.12 -69.18
C THR A 490 -0.17 14.10 -70.69
N LEU A 491 -1.12 14.59 -71.49
CA LEU A 491 -0.96 14.70 -72.94
C LEU A 491 0.15 15.68 -73.32
N ARG A 492 0.23 16.82 -72.64
CA ARG A 492 1.28 17.83 -72.87
C ARG A 492 2.67 17.30 -72.54
N GLN A 493 2.79 16.54 -71.45
CA GLN A 493 4.03 15.87 -71.05
C GLN A 493 4.44 14.81 -72.07
N ALA A 494 3.52 13.93 -72.48
CA ALA A 494 3.79 12.91 -73.51
C ALA A 494 4.23 13.54 -74.83
N GLN A 495 3.59 14.63 -75.27
CA GLN A 495 3.99 15.35 -76.47
C GLN A 495 5.41 15.91 -76.36
N ARG A 496 5.78 16.51 -75.22
CA ARG A 496 7.14 17.01 -74.98
C ARG A 496 8.19 15.90 -75.02
N GLU A 497 7.88 14.75 -74.43
CA GLU A 497 8.78 13.59 -74.38
C GLU A 497 8.96 12.95 -75.77
N GLN A 498 7.89 12.87 -76.57
CA GLN A 498 7.98 12.44 -77.97
C GLN A 498 8.92 13.35 -78.78
N VAL A 499 8.79 14.67 -78.61
CA VAL A 499 9.66 15.65 -79.29
C VAL A 499 11.11 15.51 -78.84
N ALA A 500 11.36 15.38 -77.54
CA ALA A 500 12.70 15.18 -77.00
C ALA A 500 13.34 13.88 -77.51
N THR A 501 12.56 12.80 -77.55
CA THR A 501 13.00 11.50 -78.07
C THR A 501 13.31 11.57 -79.56
N ALA A 502 12.44 12.20 -80.36
CA ALA A 502 12.67 12.39 -81.80
C ALA A 502 13.94 13.20 -82.08
N ILE A 503 14.19 14.27 -81.31
CA ILE A 503 15.42 15.07 -81.40
C ILE A 503 16.64 14.21 -81.04
N ALA A 504 16.56 13.44 -79.94
CA ALA A 504 17.67 12.59 -79.48
C ALA A 504 17.98 11.44 -80.44
N GLU A 505 16.96 10.83 -81.05
CA GLU A 505 17.11 9.79 -82.06
C GLU A 505 17.76 10.34 -83.34
N GLN A 506 17.30 11.50 -83.80
CA GLN A 506 17.90 12.18 -84.94
C GLN A 506 19.32 12.68 -84.67
N ALA A 507 19.62 13.09 -83.44
CA ALA A 507 20.98 13.45 -83.04
C ALA A 507 21.93 12.24 -83.01
N ARG A 508 21.42 11.03 -82.76
CA ARG A 508 22.21 9.79 -82.78
C ARG A 508 22.42 9.22 -84.18
N SER A 509 21.57 9.55 -85.15
CA SER A 509 21.63 9.02 -86.52
C SER A 509 22.58 9.78 -87.47
N SER A 510 23.06 10.96 -87.06
CA SER A 510 24.04 11.76 -87.80
C SER A 510 25.28 12.02 -86.95
N LEU A 511 26.47 11.99 -87.55
CA LEU A 511 27.75 12.32 -86.90
C LEU A 511 28.22 13.75 -87.23
N ASP A 512 27.46 14.50 -88.04
CA ASP A 512 27.76 15.88 -88.43
C ASP A 512 26.98 16.89 -87.57
N LEU A 513 27.72 17.71 -86.82
CA LEU A 513 27.17 18.69 -85.87
C LEU A 513 26.20 19.68 -86.55
N GLU A 514 26.50 20.13 -87.76
CA GLU A 514 25.65 21.10 -88.47
C GLU A 514 24.30 20.48 -88.86
N THR A 515 24.32 19.23 -89.36
CA THR A 515 23.12 18.47 -89.70
C THR A 515 22.26 18.18 -88.46
N ILE A 516 22.88 17.80 -87.34
CA ILE A 516 22.16 17.57 -86.07
C ILE A 516 21.45 18.84 -85.60
N LEU A 517 22.14 19.98 -85.60
CA LEU A 517 21.57 21.26 -85.16
C LEU A 517 20.43 21.72 -86.07
N ARG A 518 20.59 21.61 -87.39
CA ARG A 518 19.57 22.01 -88.36
C ARG A 518 18.30 21.17 -88.23
N SER A 519 18.45 19.85 -88.14
CA SER A 519 17.30 18.94 -87.95
C SER A 519 16.63 19.14 -86.60
N SER A 520 17.40 19.36 -85.53
CA SER A 520 16.85 19.63 -84.19
C SER A 520 16.03 20.92 -84.18
N VAL A 521 16.51 22.00 -84.81
CA VAL A 521 15.77 23.26 -84.94
C VAL A 521 14.45 23.07 -85.69
N GLN A 522 14.48 22.32 -86.81
CA GLN A 522 13.29 22.06 -87.61
C GLN A 522 12.25 21.26 -86.83
N GLU A 523 12.67 20.24 -86.07
CA GLU A 523 11.75 19.41 -85.30
C GLU A 523 11.16 20.18 -84.11
N ILE A 524 11.97 20.98 -83.40
CA ILE A 524 11.49 21.88 -82.34
C ILE A 524 10.49 22.88 -82.91
N GLN A 525 10.79 23.49 -84.05
CA GLN A 525 9.91 24.48 -84.69
C GLN A 525 8.58 23.87 -85.10
N LYS A 526 8.63 22.71 -85.76
CA LYS A 526 7.44 22.00 -86.27
C LYS A 526 6.57 21.48 -85.13
N ALA A 527 7.18 20.86 -84.13
CA ALA A 527 6.43 20.21 -83.06
C ALA A 527 5.80 21.18 -82.07
N LEU A 528 6.46 22.31 -81.78
CA LEU A 528 5.96 23.33 -80.87
C LEU A 528 5.29 24.52 -81.58
N ARG A 529 5.13 24.46 -82.91
CA ARG A 529 4.56 25.53 -83.76
C ARG A 529 5.18 26.91 -83.50
N LEU A 530 6.50 26.95 -83.31
CA LEU A 530 7.20 28.17 -82.94
C LEU A 530 7.48 29.04 -84.17
N HIS A 531 7.29 30.35 -84.03
CA HIS A 531 7.56 31.30 -85.11
C HIS A 531 9.05 31.43 -85.45
N ARG A 532 9.94 31.21 -84.48
CA ARG A 532 11.39 31.30 -84.68
C ARG A 532 12.12 30.46 -83.64
N VAL A 533 13.03 29.61 -84.09
CA VAL A 533 13.93 28.83 -83.22
C VAL A 533 15.36 29.15 -83.65
N ARG A 534 16.23 29.50 -82.69
CA ARG A 534 17.65 29.78 -82.92
C ARG A 534 18.47 28.97 -81.93
N ILE A 535 19.48 28.24 -82.41
CA ILE A 535 20.50 27.63 -81.55
C ILE A 535 21.78 28.45 -81.71
N ARG A 536 22.37 28.89 -80.60
CA ARG A 536 23.69 29.52 -80.53
C ARG A 536 24.60 28.67 -79.66
N LEU A 537 25.78 28.35 -80.19
CA LEU A 537 26.86 27.70 -79.45
C LEU A 537 27.97 28.75 -79.29
N SER A 538 27.96 29.51 -78.20
CA SER A 538 29.05 30.44 -77.87
C SER A 538 29.18 30.58 -76.35
N GLN A 539 30.41 30.75 -75.87
CA GLN A 539 30.68 31.30 -74.54
C GLN A 539 30.76 32.83 -74.64
N GLU A 540 30.17 33.48 -73.64
CA GLU A 540 30.23 34.90 -73.24
C GLU A 540 29.16 35.93 -73.69
N GLU A 541 28.53 36.41 -72.61
CA GLU A 541 27.97 37.70 -72.21
C GLU A 541 26.87 38.43 -73.00
N THR A 542 25.72 38.45 -72.31
CA THR A 542 24.57 39.33 -72.40
C THR A 542 24.90 40.81 -72.17
N SER A 543 24.31 41.71 -72.97
CA SER A 543 23.52 42.80 -72.38
C SER A 543 22.45 43.32 -73.36
N PRO A 544 21.26 43.72 -72.87
CA PRO A 544 20.10 44.05 -73.69
C PRO A 544 20.01 45.56 -73.94
N GLU A 545 19.67 45.97 -75.17
CA GLU A 545 19.06 47.29 -75.35
C GLU A 545 18.11 47.33 -76.53
N ALA A 546 16.94 47.86 -76.21
CA ALA A 546 15.79 48.03 -77.07
C ALA A 546 16.13 48.92 -78.27
N HIS A 547 15.69 48.50 -79.46
CA HIS A 547 15.39 49.44 -80.53
C HIS A 547 13.93 49.31 -80.95
N ARG A 548 13.24 50.42 -80.71
CA ARG A 548 11.89 50.79 -81.13
C ARG A 548 11.74 50.66 -82.65
N GLY A 549 10.51 50.37 -83.07
CA GLY A 549 10.02 50.60 -84.42
C GLY A 549 8.50 50.50 -84.42
N VAL A 550 7.87 51.67 -84.26
CA VAL A 550 6.50 52.12 -84.60
C VAL A 550 5.44 51.07 -84.90
#